data_AF-A0A8C7X4E5-F1
#
_entry.id   AF-A0A8C7X4E5-F1
#
_cell.length_a   1.000
_cell.length_b   1.000
_cell.length_c   1.000
_cell.angle_alpha   90.00
_cell.angle_beta   90.00
_cell.angle_gamma   90.00
#
_symmetry.space_group_name_H-M   'P 1'
#
loop_
_entity.id
_entity.type
_entity.pdbx_description
1 polymer ?
#
loop_
_entity_poly.entity_id
_entity_poly.type
_entity_poly.pdbx_seq_one_letter_code
_entity_poly.pdbx_strand_id
1 'polypeptide(L)'
;MAANGANCEQPQRRTGTKDKLNGKSAELSVRERRQKDKEERLSLVLWRRPVITLHYFVLETLIKLKELTFKLWQRRGMVFLFLVLCTVFYIGYSSEGTHQHYVQYLEKKFLWCVYWVGLGILSSVGLGTGLHTFLLYLGPHIASVTLAAYECGSIDFPEPPYPDEIVCPEDGSLASNISLLTIMSKVRLEACMWGAGTAIGELPPYFMARAARQSGADPEDEDYEEFEEMLEQAKDAQDFVTRAKLGVQHMVQKVGFFGILACASIPNPLFDLAGITCGHFLVPFWTFFGATLIGKAIIKMHIQKLFVIITFSKHIVEQMVSLIGSVPKVGPLLQKPFSQYLEAQRNKLHHAGGRAPAVRPPFTPVRALHSDLYFFLF
;
A
#
# COMPACT_ATOMS: atom_id res chain seq x y z
N MET A 1 -44.71 84.07 -32.11
CA MET A 1 -45.65 83.36 -32.99
C MET A 1 -44.91 82.16 -33.60
N ALA A 2 -45.49 80.96 -33.38
CA ALA A 2 -45.26 79.69 -34.06
C ALA A 2 -43.84 79.11 -34.21
N ALA A 3 -43.57 78.01 -33.47
CA ALA A 3 -43.26 76.69 -34.05
C ALA A 3 -43.09 75.66 -32.91
N ASN A 4 -44.02 74.71 -32.78
CA ASN A 4 -43.84 73.45 -32.06
C ASN A 4 -44.73 72.38 -32.73
N GLY A 5 -44.09 71.45 -33.44
CA GLY A 5 -44.59 70.07 -33.65
C GLY A 5 -43.94 69.15 -32.59
N ALA A 6 -44.26 67.87 -32.43
CA ALA A 6 -45.16 66.97 -33.13
C ALA A 6 -45.45 65.76 -32.21
N ASN A 7 -46.67 65.22 -32.36
CA ASN A 7 -47.17 63.85 -32.21
C ASN A 7 -46.63 62.80 -31.21
N CYS A 8 -47.62 62.11 -30.62
CA CYS A 8 -47.57 60.80 -29.95
C CYS A 8 -46.98 59.66 -30.79
N GLU A 9 -46.28 58.70 -30.16
CA GLU A 9 -46.41 57.25 -30.41
C GLU A 9 -45.83 56.38 -29.26
N GLN A 10 -46.33 55.15 -29.15
CA GLN A 10 -46.36 54.21 -28.01
C GLN A 10 -45.00 53.63 -27.52
N PRO A 11 -44.93 53.13 -26.26
CA PRO A 11 -43.75 52.45 -25.74
C PRO A 11 -43.65 51.00 -26.26
N GLN A 12 -42.58 50.75 -27.03
CA GLN A 12 -42.21 49.46 -27.57
C GLN A 12 -41.71 48.53 -26.46
N ARG A 13 -42.58 47.66 -25.94
CA ARG A 13 -42.24 46.62 -24.97
C ARG A 13 -42.00 45.29 -25.70
N ARG A 14 -40.76 44.95 -26.07
CA ARG A 14 -40.33 43.57 -26.41
C ARG A 14 -38.82 43.47 -26.71
N THR A 15 -38.01 43.15 -25.71
CA THR A 15 -36.64 42.59 -25.86
C THR A 15 -36.12 41.99 -24.53
N GLY A 16 -36.97 41.24 -23.80
CA GLY A 16 -36.58 40.60 -22.52
C GLY A 16 -36.75 39.08 -22.46
N THR A 17 -37.41 38.48 -23.45
CA THR A 17 -37.77 37.05 -23.45
C THR A 17 -36.91 36.21 -24.39
N LYS A 18 -36.30 36.82 -25.42
CA LYS A 18 -35.44 36.12 -26.39
C LYS A 18 -34.08 35.73 -25.80
N ASP A 19 -33.48 36.57 -24.95
CA ASP A 19 -32.17 36.26 -24.36
C ASP A 19 -32.24 35.15 -23.30
N LYS A 20 -33.35 35.05 -22.55
CA LYS A 20 -33.59 33.94 -21.61
C LYS A 20 -33.89 32.61 -22.30
N LEU A 21 -34.48 32.63 -23.50
CA LEU A 21 -34.75 31.41 -24.28
C LEU A 21 -33.49 30.88 -24.97
N ASN A 22 -32.66 31.79 -25.51
CA ASN A 22 -31.37 31.45 -26.10
C ASN A 22 -30.39 30.87 -25.07
N GLY A 23 -30.37 31.40 -23.85
CA GLY A 23 -29.57 30.84 -22.75
C GLY A 23 -29.93 29.39 -22.44
N LYS A 24 -31.23 29.07 -22.30
CA LYS A 24 -31.70 27.70 -22.05
C LYS A 24 -31.42 26.72 -23.19
N SER A 25 -31.57 27.16 -24.44
CA SER A 25 -31.29 26.32 -25.61
C SER A 25 -29.78 26.02 -25.74
N ALA A 26 -28.94 27.02 -25.49
CA ALA A 26 -27.49 26.83 -25.44
C ALA A 26 -27.08 25.88 -24.29
N GLU A 27 -27.66 26.04 -23.10
CA GLU A 27 -27.44 25.16 -21.94
C GLU A 27 -27.82 23.70 -22.22
N LEU A 28 -28.98 23.48 -22.84
CA LEU A 28 -29.45 22.14 -23.24
C LEU A 28 -28.50 21.50 -24.26
N SER A 29 -28.09 22.25 -25.28
CA SER A 29 -27.16 21.75 -26.30
C SER A 29 -25.76 21.43 -25.75
N VAL A 30 -25.32 22.14 -24.72
CA VAL A 30 -24.07 21.87 -24.00
C VAL A 30 -24.20 20.60 -23.16
N ARG A 31 -25.34 20.41 -22.48
CA ARG A 31 -25.60 19.20 -21.68
C ARG A 31 -25.70 17.94 -22.55
N GLU A 32 -26.38 18.01 -23.69
CA GLU A 32 -26.44 16.89 -24.65
C GLU A 32 -25.06 16.50 -25.19
N ARG A 33 -24.19 17.48 -25.49
CA ARG A 33 -22.81 17.20 -25.91
C ARG A 33 -22.00 16.54 -24.79
N ARG A 34 -22.10 17.05 -23.56
CA ARG A 34 -21.43 16.46 -22.39
C ARG A 34 -21.86 15.02 -22.16
N GLN A 35 -23.16 14.74 -22.26
CA GLN A 35 -23.70 13.39 -22.07
C GLN A 35 -23.21 12.43 -23.16
N LYS A 36 -23.15 12.90 -24.42
CA LYS A 36 -22.59 12.11 -25.51
C LYS A 36 -21.08 11.86 -25.34
N ASP A 37 -20.33 12.87 -24.92
CA ASP A 37 -18.90 12.72 -24.61
C ASP A 37 -18.67 11.72 -23.46
N LYS A 38 -19.57 11.69 -22.46
CA LYS A 38 -19.55 10.70 -21.36
C LYS A 38 -19.82 9.29 -21.87
N GLU A 39 -20.87 9.10 -22.67
CA GLU A 39 -21.17 7.80 -23.28
C GLU A 39 -20.02 7.29 -24.17
N GLU A 40 -19.36 8.20 -24.89
CA GLU A 40 -18.17 7.87 -25.67
C GLU A 40 -17.01 7.44 -24.78
N ARG A 41 -16.73 8.14 -23.67
CA ARG A 41 -15.69 7.78 -22.69
C ARG A 41 -15.95 6.42 -22.03
N LEU A 42 -17.16 6.16 -21.54
CA LEU A 42 -17.57 4.86 -21.01
C LEU A 42 -17.41 3.72 -22.04
N SER A 43 -17.48 4.03 -23.34
CA SER A 43 -17.30 3.05 -24.40
C SER A 43 -15.82 2.71 -24.68
N LEU A 44 -14.87 3.54 -24.22
CA LEU A 44 -13.43 3.41 -24.46
C LEU A 44 -12.78 2.37 -23.54
N VAL A 45 -13.25 1.14 -23.61
CA VAL A 45 -12.67 0.04 -22.84
C VAL A 45 -11.74 -0.80 -23.71
N LEU A 46 -10.61 -1.23 -23.15
CA LEU A 46 -9.58 -1.98 -23.89
C LEU A 46 -10.16 -3.21 -24.62
N TRP A 47 -11.11 -3.91 -23.97
CA TRP A 47 -11.79 -5.07 -24.54
C TRP A 47 -12.92 -4.76 -25.53
N ARG A 48 -13.44 -3.52 -25.56
CA ARG A 48 -14.53 -3.11 -26.46
C ARG A 48 -14.04 -2.40 -27.72
N ARG A 49 -13.02 -1.54 -27.57
CA ARG A 49 -12.46 -0.70 -28.65
C ARG A 49 -10.93 -0.59 -28.55
N PRO A 50 -10.17 -1.70 -28.68
CA PRO A 50 -8.73 -1.75 -28.36
C PRO A 50 -7.88 -0.71 -29.11
N VAL A 51 -8.11 -0.56 -30.43
CA VAL A 51 -7.32 0.35 -31.27
C VAL A 51 -7.54 1.81 -30.91
N ILE A 52 -8.80 2.20 -30.65
CA ILE A 52 -9.18 3.58 -30.33
C ILE A 52 -8.68 3.93 -28.93
N THR A 53 -8.90 3.05 -27.95
CA THR A 53 -8.41 3.25 -26.58
C THR A 53 -6.88 3.35 -26.55
N LEU A 54 -6.16 2.47 -27.26
CA LEU A 54 -4.69 2.54 -27.32
C LEU A 54 -4.21 3.82 -28.01
N HIS A 55 -4.87 4.26 -29.08
CA HIS A 55 -4.52 5.50 -29.77
C HIS A 55 -4.67 6.72 -28.85
N TYR A 56 -5.81 6.86 -28.16
CA TYR A 56 -6.01 7.95 -27.21
C TYR A 56 -5.06 7.86 -26.02
N PHE A 57 -4.79 6.67 -25.50
CA PHE A 57 -3.81 6.46 -24.43
C PHE A 57 -2.42 6.95 -24.85
N VAL A 58 -1.95 6.59 -26.06
CA VAL A 58 -0.65 7.04 -26.58
C VAL A 58 -0.64 8.56 -26.75
N LEU A 59 -1.70 9.15 -27.32
CA LEU A 59 -1.79 10.59 -27.52
C LEU A 59 -1.74 11.35 -26.19
N GLU A 60 -2.55 10.94 -25.21
CA GLU A 60 -2.58 11.55 -23.88
C GLU A 60 -1.22 11.39 -23.17
N THR A 61 -0.61 10.21 -23.29
CA THR A 61 0.73 9.96 -22.77
C THR A 61 1.76 10.92 -23.37
N LEU A 62 1.72 11.16 -24.68
CA LEU A 62 2.60 12.11 -25.36
C LEU A 62 2.35 13.57 -24.92
N ILE A 63 1.09 13.97 -24.75
CA ILE A 63 0.72 15.31 -24.26
C ILE A 63 1.27 15.50 -22.84
N LYS A 64 1.06 14.54 -21.94
CA LYS A 64 1.58 14.59 -20.57
C LYS A 64 3.10 14.56 -20.52
N LEU A 65 3.75 13.77 -21.38
CA LEU A 65 5.21 13.78 -21.54
C LEU A 65 5.73 15.15 -21.97
N LYS A 66 5.08 15.80 -22.95
CA LYS A 66 5.44 17.14 -23.39
C LYS A 66 5.28 18.17 -22.26
N GLU A 67 4.17 18.11 -21.53
CA GLU A 67 3.90 18.99 -20.39
C GLU A 67 4.94 18.80 -19.28
N LEU A 68 5.26 17.55 -18.93
CA LEU A 68 6.29 17.21 -17.95
C LEU A 68 7.66 17.73 -18.40
N THR A 69 8.02 17.51 -19.66
CA THR A 69 9.30 17.97 -20.24
C THR A 69 9.41 19.48 -20.18
N PHE A 70 8.33 20.21 -20.51
CA PHE A 70 8.30 21.67 -20.40
C PHE A 70 8.43 22.15 -18.96
N LYS A 71 7.73 21.52 -18.00
CA LYS A 71 7.85 21.82 -16.57
C LYS A 71 9.27 21.55 -16.03
N LEU A 72 9.88 20.43 -16.44
CA LEU A 72 11.26 20.09 -16.11
C LEU A 72 12.23 21.10 -16.72
N TRP A 73 12.00 21.52 -17.96
CA TRP A 73 12.81 22.53 -18.65
C TRP A 73 12.74 23.90 -17.97
N GLN A 74 11.54 24.34 -17.55
CA GLN A 74 11.39 25.55 -16.74
C GLN A 74 12.19 25.47 -15.42
N ARG A 75 12.35 24.27 -14.86
CA ARG A 75 13.14 24.01 -13.65
C ARG A 75 14.54 23.47 -13.94
N ARG A 76 15.13 23.84 -15.09
CA ARG A 76 16.45 23.35 -15.57
C ARG A 76 17.57 23.39 -14.53
N GLY A 77 17.59 24.39 -13.64
CA GLY A 77 18.61 24.50 -12.59
C GLY A 77 18.52 23.38 -11.56
N MET A 78 17.31 23.01 -11.12
CA MET A 78 17.11 21.89 -10.19
C MET A 78 17.39 20.55 -10.86
N VAL A 79 17.00 20.39 -12.13
CA VAL A 79 17.30 19.20 -12.92
C VAL A 79 18.81 19.04 -13.09
N PHE A 80 19.53 20.11 -13.41
CA PHE A 80 20.98 20.11 -13.51
C PHE A 80 21.65 19.76 -12.18
N LEU A 81 21.22 20.38 -11.07
CA LEU A 81 21.72 20.05 -9.74
C LEU A 81 21.51 18.57 -9.39
N PHE A 82 20.33 18.03 -9.69
CA PHE A 82 20.01 16.62 -9.49
C PHE A 82 20.91 15.71 -10.33
N LEU A 83 21.09 16.02 -11.62
CA LEU A 83 21.97 15.26 -12.51
C LEU A 83 23.43 15.28 -12.04
N VAL A 84 23.93 16.43 -11.60
CA VAL A 84 25.28 16.55 -11.01
C VAL A 84 25.39 15.67 -9.76
N LEU A 85 24.39 15.71 -8.88
CA LEU A 85 24.38 14.89 -7.66
C LEU A 85 24.33 13.38 -7.98
N CYS A 86 23.51 12.96 -8.93
CA CYS A 86 23.48 11.57 -9.42
C CYS A 86 24.83 11.16 -10.02
N THR A 87 25.48 12.05 -10.76
CA THR A 87 26.80 11.77 -11.37
C THR A 87 27.87 11.61 -10.30
N VAL A 88 27.89 12.48 -9.29
CA VAL A 88 28.80 12.36 -8.13
C VAL A 88 28.55 11.06 -7.38
N PHE A 89 27.29 10.68 -7.16
CA PHE A 89 26.93 9.42 -6.51
C PHE A 89 27.36 8.21 -7.35
N TYR A 90 27.16 8.24 -8.67
CA TYR A 90 27.59 7.19 -9.60
C TYR A 90 29.11 7.03 -9.63
N ILE A 91 29.86 8.13 -9.65
CA ILE A 91 31.33 8.10 -9.58
C ILE A 91 31.77 7.52 -8.23
N GLY A 92 31.11 7.90 -7.12
CA GLY A 92 31.37 7.33 -5.80
C GLY A 92 31.03 5.85 -5.68
N TYR A 93 30.02 5.36 -6.41
CA TYR A 93 29.68 3.94 -6.50
C TYR A 93 30.68 3.15 -7.35
N SER A 94 31.18 3.76 -8.42
CA SER A 94 32.08 3.11 -9.38
C SER A 94 33.56 3.14 -8.94
N SER A 95 33.91 3.97 -7.97
CA SER A 95 35.27 4.04 -7.44
C SER A 95 35.54 2.85 -6.51
N GLU A 96 36.55 2.05 -6.85
CA GLU A 96 37.01 0.96 -5.98
C GLU A 96 37.73 1.54 -4.76
N GLY A 97 37.27 1.22 -3.55
CA GLY A 97 37.85 1.72 -2.31
C GLY A 97 37.32 1.05 -1.05
N THR A 98 37.79 1.49 0.12
CA THR A 98 37.33 0.97 1.43
C THR A 98 35.84 1.23 1.69
N HIS A 99 35.28 2.25 1.04
CA HIS A 99 33.85 2.55 1.08
C HIS A 99 32.98 1.49 0.38
N GLN A 100 33.56 0.64 -0.49
CA GLN A 100 32.82 -0.36 -1.24
C GLN A 100 32.12 -1.40 -0.33
N HIS A 101 32.69 -1.70 0.84
CA HIS A 101 32.04 -2.58 1.82
C HIS A 101 30.73 -1.96 2.35
N TYR A 102 30.74 -0.65 2.63
CA TYR A 102 29.53 0.06 3.06
C TYR A 102 28.53 0.19 1.92
N VAL A 103 28.97 0.44 0.69
CA VAL A 103 28.11 0.51 -0.49
C VAL A 103 27.38 -0.81 -0.72
N GLN A 104 28.09 -1.94 -0.69
CA GLN A 104 27.48 -3.26 -0.84
C GLN A 104 26.51 -3.61 0.30
N TYR A 105 26.86 -3.23 1.53
CA TYR A 105 25.95 -3.39 2.68
C TYR A 105 24.67 -2.56 2.50
N LEU A 106 24.81 -1.28 2.12
CA LEU A 106 23.69 -0.38 1.87
C LEU A 106 22.82 -0.85 0.71
N GLU A 107 23.42 -1.31 -0.38
CA GLU A 107 22.71 -1.86 -1.54
C GLU A 107 21.86 -3.06 -1.13
N LYS A 108 22.45 -4.03 -0.41
CA LYS A 108 21.73 -5.19 0.11
C LYS A 108 20.58 -4.78 1.03
N LYS A 109 20.82 -3.89 1.99
CA LYS A 109 19.78 -3.41 2.91
C LYS A 109 18.71 -2.59 2.21
N PHE A 110 19.07 -1.79 1.21
CA PHE A 110 18.12 -1.00 0.43
C PHE A 110 17.20 -1.89 -0.39
N LEU A 111 17.77 -2.85 -1.15
CA LEU A 111 16.98 -3.84 -1.91
C LEU A 111 16.08 -4.65 -0.99
N TRP A 112 16.58 -5.04 0.19
CA TRP A 112 15.79 -5.72 1.21
C TRP A 112 14.61 -4.87 1.69
N CYS A 113 14.82 -3.59 2.00
CA CYS A 113 13.76 -2.67 2.38
C CYS A 113 12.74 -2.47 1.25
N VAL A 114 13.21 -2.28 0.01
CA VAL A 114 12.34 -2.10 -1.17
C VAL A 114 11.48 -3.34 -1.39
N TYR A 115 12.04 -4.54 -1.22
CA TYR A 115 11.29 -5.78 -1.29
C TYR A 115 10.14 -5.83 -0.26
N TRP A 116 10.43 -5.55 1.01
CA TRP A 116 9.40 -5.55 2.07
C TRP A 116 8.35 -4.44 1.90
N VAL A 117 8.77 -3.24 1.49
CA VAL A 117 7.86 -2.14 1.16
C VAL A 117 6.98 -2.52 -0.03
N GLY A 118 7.55 -3.08 -1.10
CA GLY A 118 6.83 -3.51 -2.29
C GLY A 118 5.78 -4.58 -1.98
N LEU A 119 6.15 -5.61 -1.21
CA LEU A 119 5.20 -6.61 -0.73
C LEU A 119 4.09 -5.99 0.13
N GLY A 120 4.43 -5.02 0.98
CA GLY A 120 3.46 -4.27 1.75
C GLY A 120 2.46 -3.50 0.87
N ILE A 121 2.94 -2.82 -0.18
CA ILE A 121 2.08 -2.12 -1.15
C ILE A 121 1.14 -3.11 -1.84
N LEU A 122 1.68 -4.20 -2.38
CA LEU A 122 0.91 -5.25 -3.07
C LEU A 122 -0.12 -5.93 -2.15
N SER A 123 0.16 -6.02 -0.85
CA SER A 123 -0.79 -6.56 0.12
C SER A 123 -2.03 -5.67 0.33
N SER A 124 -1.94 -4.39 -0.04
CA SER A 124 -2.98 -3.39 0.20
C SER A 124 -3.69 -2.92 -1.07
N VAL A 125 -2.99 -2.87 -2.20
CA VAL A 125 -3.56 -2.45 -3.49
C VAL A 125 -4.41 -3.59 -4.08
N GLY A 126 -5.73 -3.51 -3.94
CA GLY A 126 -6.67 -4.10 -4.91
C GLY A 126 -7.25 -5.50 -4.67
N LEU A 127 -7.02 -6.18 -3.53
CA LEU A 127 -7.63 -7.51 -3.31
C LEU A 127 -8.19 -7.78 -1.89
N GLY A 128 -8.14 -6.82 -0.97
CA GLY A 128 -8.75 -6.96 0.36
C GLY A 128 -8.18 -8.08 1.26
N THR A 129 -7.20 -8.86 0.80
CA THR A 129 -6.64 -10.02 1.50
C THR A 129 -5.28 -9.72 2.14
N GLY A 130 -5.05 -8.50 2.65
CA GLY A 130 -3.77 -8.15 3.29
C GLY A 130 -3.36 -9.08 4.45
N LEU A 131 -4.32 -9.77 5.08
CA LEU A 131 -4.03 -10.85 6.03
C LEU A 131 -3.44 -12.10 5.34
N HIS A 132 -3.93 -12.46 4.16
CA HIS A 132 -3.43 -13.60 3.40
C HIS A 132 -1.98 -13.37 2.96
N THR A 133 -1.68 -12.20 2.38
CA THR A 133 -0.31 -11.85 1.99
C THR A 133 0.62 -11.82 3.21
N PHE A 134 0.14 -11.30 4.35
CA PHE A 134 0.88 -11.38 5.62
C PHE A 134 1.20 -12.83 6.02
N LEU A 135 0.20 -13.74 5.96
CA LEU A 135 0.38 -15.15 6.31
C LEU A 135 1.29 -15.91 5.32
N LEU A 136 1.45 -15.44 4.09
CA LEU A 136 2.32 -16.07 3.09
C LEU A 136 3.77 -15.62 3.17
N TYR A 137 4.04 -14.36 3.52
CA TYR A 137 5.38 -13.79 3.46
C TYR A 137 5.93 -13.40 4.83
N LEU A 138 5.32 -12.41 5.48
CA LEU A 138 5.86 -11.84 6.71
C LEU A 138 5.67 -12.74 7.93
N GLY A 139 4.52 -13.40 8.05
CA GLY A 139 4.21 -14.35 9.11
C GLY A 139 5.22 -15.51 9.18
N PRO A 140 5.44 -16.24 8.08
CA PRO A 140 6.44 -17.32 8.01
C PRO A 140 7.86 -16.83 8.31
N HIS A 141 8.23 -15.64 7.84
CA HIS A 141 9.53 -15.05 8.15
C HIS A 141 9.71 -14.76 9.66
N ILE A 142 8.69 -14.19 10.32
CA ILE A 142 8.74 -13.96 11.77
C ILE A 142 8.76 -15.29 12.52
N ALA A 143 7.99 -16.29 12.06
CA ALA A 143 7.95 -17.61 12.67
C ALA A 143 9.31 -18.33 12.57
N SER A 144 9.97 -18.29 11.41
CA SER A 144 11.28 -18.92 11.22
C SER A 144 12.35 -18.28 12.09
N VAL A 145 12.39 -16.94 12.18
CA VAL A 145 13.29 -16.19 13.07
C VAL A 145 13.02 -16.52 14.54
N THR A 146 11.76 -16.67 14.93
CA THR A 146 11.37 -17.01 16.30
C THR A 146 11.83 -18.42 16.68
N LEU A 147 11.59 -19.39 15.79
CA LEU A 147 12.02 -20.78 15.99
C LEU A 147 13.55 -20.88 16.07
N ALA A 148 14.24 -20.27 15.10
CA ALA A 148 15.70 -20.19 15.07
C ALA A 148 16.29 -19.59 16.35
N ALA A 149 15.71 -18.49 16.83
CA ALA A 149 16.15 -17.89 18.07
C ALA A 149 16.04 -18.90 19.21
N TYR A 150 14.85 -19.46 19.43
CA TYR A 150 14.64 -20.40 20.53
C TYR A 150 15.49 -21.67 20.43
N GLU A 151 15.80 -22.15 19.23
CA GLU A 151 16.65 -23.33 19.01
C GLU A 151 18.13 -23.04 19.23
N CYS A 152 18.65 -21.95 18.65
CA CYS A 152 20.06 -21.59 18.77
C CYS A 152 20.41 -20.94 20.12
N GLY A 153 19.44 -20.49 20.91
CA GLY A 153 19.72 -19.73 22.13
C GLY A 153 20.32 -18.33 21.87
N SER A 154 20.33 -17.88 20.61
CA SER A 154 20.88 -16.62 20.14
C SER A 154 20.08 -16.06 18.96
N ILE A 155 20.19 -14.75 18.71
CA ILE A 155 19.66 -14.07 17.51
C ILE A 155 20.74 -13.80 16.45
N ASP A 156 21.98 -14.23 16.73
CA ASP A 156 23.17 -14.01 15.89
C ASP A 156 23.35 -15.15 14.88
N PHE A 157 22.29 -15.44 14.14
CA PHE A 157 22.31 -16.30 12.97
C PHE A 157 22.30 -15.43 11.69
N PRO A 158 22.81 -15.96 10.55
CA PRO A 158 22.98 -15.18 9.31
C PRO A 158 21.69 -14.46 8.92
N GLU A 159 21.80 -13.23 8.43
CA GLU A 159 20.64 -12.43 8.01
C GLU A 159 20.12 -12.85 6.63
N PRO A 160 18.82 -12.69 6.35
CA PRO A 160 18.27 -13.09 5.07
C PRO A 160 18.83 -12.30 3.87
N PRO A 161 18.87 -12.89 2.66
CA PRO A 161 18.39 -14.23 2.32
C PRO A 161 19.28 -15.30 2.96
N TYR A 162 18.66 -16.14 3.79
CA TYR A 162 19.38 -17.22 4.44
C TYR A 162 19.92 -18.13 3.33
N PRO A 163 21.05 -18.82 3.52
CA PRO A 163 21.20 -20.11 2.85
C PRO A 163 19.96 -20.97 3.17
N ASP A 164 19.68 -22.02 2.41
CA ASP A 164 18.50 -22.88 2.62
C ASP A 164 18.39 -23.50 4.04
N GLU A 165 19.38 -23.23 4.91
CA GLU A 165 19.59 -23.78 6.26
C GLU A 165 19.93 -22.66 7.26
N ILE A 166 19.25 -22.64 8.42
CA ILE A 166 19.61 -21.74 9.53
C ILE A 166 20.74 -22.39 10.32
N VAL A 167 21.96 -21.88 10.17
CA VAL A 167 23.14 -22.36 10.91
C VAL A 167 23.28 -21.60 12.21
N CYS A 168 23.23 -22.30 13.35
CA CYS A 168 23.50 -21.70 14.66
C CYS A 168 25.00 -21.37 14.80
N PRO A 169 25.36 -20.27 15.49
CA PRO A 169 26.77 -19.94 15.73
C PRO A 169 27.47 -21.03 16.56
N GLU A 170 28.72 -21.36 16.20
CA GLU A 170 29.54 -22.38 16.88
C GLU A 170 29.99 -21.94 18.28
N ASP A 171 30.09 -20.63 18.50
CA ASP A 171 30.41 -20.05 19.80
C ASP A 171 29.14 -20.06 20.66
N GLY A 172 29.02 -21.10 21.49
CA GLY A 172 27.99 -21.22 22.52
C GLY A 172 28.07 -20.08 23.54
N SER A 173 27.57 -18.90 23.17
CA SER A 173 27.29 -17.84 24.13
C SER A 173 26.26 -18.39 25.10
N LEU A 174 26.66 -18.53 26.37
CA LEU A 174 25.83 -18.91 27.53
C LEU A 174 24.35 -18.65 27.26
N ALA A 175 23.54 -19.72 27.34
CA ALA A 175 22.09 -19.72 27.14
C ALA A 175 21.45 -18.42 27.67
N SER A 176 21.37 -17.42 26.81
CA SER A 176 20.74 -16.17 27.16
C SER A 176 19.26 -16.47 27.14
N ASN A 177 18.53 -16.15 28.21
CA ASN A 177 17.08 -16.28 28.19
C ASN A 177 16.56 -15.37 27.08
N ILE A 178 16.22 -15.95 25.93
CA ILE A 178 15.75 -15.17 24.79
C ILE A 178 14.41 -14.56 25.17
N SER A 179 14.43 -13.24 25.31
CA SER A 179 13.22 -12.48 25.57
C SER A 179 12.44 -12.28 24.27
N LEU A 180 11.11 -12.20 24.38
CA LEU A 180 10.24 -11.83 23.26
C LEU A 180 10.66 -10.48 22.63
N LEU A 181 11.12 -9.54 23.45
CA LEU A 181 11.59 -8.23 23.00
C LEU A 181 12.85 -8.31 22.13
N THR A 182 13.74 -9.28 22.41
CA THR A 182 14.94 -9.56 21.61
C THR A 182 14.54 -10.00 20.20
N ILE A 183 13.61 -10.95 20.10
CA ILE A 183 13.08 -11.44 18.81
C ILE A 183 12.33 -10.34 18.06
N MET A 184 11.46 -9.59 18.77
CA MET A 184 10.72 -8.44 18.20
C MET A 184 11.63 -7.33 17.65
N SER A 185 12.84 -7.21 18.19
CA SER A 185 13.84 -6.25 17.74
C SER A 185 14.57 -6.75 16.51
N LYS A 186 14.84 -8.05 16.40
CA LYS A 186 15.50 -8.67 15.23
C LYS A 186 14.66 -8.54 13.96
N VAL A 187 13.35 -8.79 14.03
CA VAL A 187 12.42 -8.67 12.87
C VAL A 187 11.86 -7.26 12.64
N ARG A 188 12.36 -6.25 13.37
CA ARG A 188 11.74 -4.91 13.40
C ARG A 188 11.79 -4.24 12.04
N LEU A 189 12.90 -4.35 11.32
CA LEU A 189 13.10 -3.63 10.07
C LEU A 189 12.12 -4.13 9.01
N GLU A 190 12.07 -5.44 8.79
CA GLU A 190 11.19 -6.12 7.84
C GLU A 190 9.73 -5.82 8.13
N ALA A 191 9.36 -5.94 9.41
CA ALA A 191 8.04 -5.62 9.92
C ALA A 191 7.64 -4.16 9.63
N CYS A 192 8.49 -3.20 9.99
CA CYS A 192 8.22 -1.78 9.79
C CYS A 192 8.17 -1.42 8.29
N MET A 193 9.07 -1.97 7.46
CA MET A 193 9.09 -1.74 6.02
C MET A 193 7.84 -2.28 5.33
N TRP A 194 7.39 -3.48 5.71
CA TRP A 194 6.10 -4.00 5.28
C TRP A 194 4.95 -3.07 5.67
N GLY A 195 4.88 -2.69 6.96
CA GLY A 195 3.83 -1.79 7.43
C GLY A 195 3.85 -0.42 6.75
N ALA A 196 5.02 0.11 6.44
CA ALA A 196 5.18 1.32 5.63
C ALA A 196 4.66 1.12 4.20
N GLY A 197 4.96 -0.03 3.58
CA GLY A 197 4.39 -0.43 2.29
C GLY A 197 2.87 -0.47 2.31
N THR A 198 2.26 -1.04 3.35
CA THR A 198 0.79 -1.07 3.48
C THR A 198 0.20 0.34 3.55
N ALA A 199 0.83 1.26 4.29
CA ALA A 199 0.38 2.65 4.37
C ALA A 199 0.52 3.39 3.03
N ILE A 200 1.49 3.03 2.19
CA ILE A 200 1.64 3.57 0.82
C ILE A 200 0.57 3.01 -0.11
N GLY A 201 0.32 1.70 -0.05
CA GLY A 201 -0.71 1.03 -0.86
C GLY A 201 -2.14 1.52 -0.61
N GLU A 202 -2.31 2.32 0.44
CA GLU A 202 -3.57 2.88 0.92
C GLU A 202 -3.79 4.35 0.54
N LEU A 203 -2.81 4.95 -0.13
CA LEU A 203 -2.92 6.28 -0.71
C LEU A 203 -3.93 6.39 -1.87
N PRO A 204 -4.18 5.36 -2.72
CA PRO A 204 -5.07 5.53 -3.86
C PRO A 204 -6.49 6.00 -3.48
N PRO A 205 -7.21 5.38 -2.52
CA PRO A 205 -8.53 5.86 -2.12
C PRO A 205 -8.54 7.29 -1.58
N TYR A 206 -7.49 7.70 -0.86
CA TYR A 206 -7.34 9.06 -0.34
C TYR A 206 -7.20 10.08 -1.48
N PHE A 207 -6.33 9.82 -2.46
CA PHE A 207 -6.13 10.74 -3.58
C PHE A 207 -7.32 10.77 -4.52
N MET A 208 -7.96 9.63 -4.77
CA MET A 208 -9.19 9.56 -5.55
C MET A 208 -10.30 10.41 -4.92
N ALA A 209 -10.59 10.19 -3.63
CA ALA A 209 -11.61 10.95 -2.90
C ALA A 209 -11.28 12.46 -2.83
N ARG A 210 -9.99 12.81 -2.69
CA ARG A 210 -9.53 14.20 -2.68
C ARG A 210 -9.68 14.86 -4.05
N ALA A 211 -9.30 14.18 -5.13
CA ALA A 211 -9.41 14.67 -6.49
C ALA A 211 -10.88 14.91 -6.86
N ALA A 212 -11.76 13.94 -6.59
CA ALA A 212 -13.21 14.05 -6.80
C ALA A 212 -13.82 15.25 -6.06
N ARG A 213 -13.36 15.53 -4.83
CA ARG A 213 -13.82 16.71 -4.09
C ARG A 213 -13.31 18.03 -4.67
N GLN A 214 -12.05 18.06 -5.13
CA GLN A 214 -11.40 19.27 -5.65
C GLN A 214 -11.85 19.65 -7.06
N SER A 215 -12.22 18.67 -7.90
CA SER A 215 -12.80 18.91 -9.21
C SER A 215 -14.19 19.54 -9.13
N GLY A 216 -14.84 19.50 -7.95
CA GLY A 216 -16.21 19.95 -7.80
C GLY A 216 -17.15 19.16 -8.71
N ALA A 217 -16.83 17.87 -8.92
CA ALA A 217 -17.43 16.98 -9.90
C ALA A 217 -18.95 17.17 -9.93
N ASP A 218 -19.48 17.40 -11.14
CA ASP A 218 -20.92 17.32 -11.37
C ASP A 218 -21.35 15.93 -10.87
N PRO A 219 -22.46 15.75 -10.14
CA PRO A 219 -22.95 14.41 -9.79
C PRO A 219 -23.13 13.47 -11.01
N GLU A 220 -23.03 14.00 -12.23
CA GLU A 220 -23.00 13.27 -13.50
C GLU A 220 -21.57 12.95 -14.03
N ASP A 221 -20.47 13.27 -13.34
CA ASP A 221 -19.08 12.91 -13.74
C ASP A 221 -18.73 11.45 -13.37
N GLU A 222 -18.02 10.76 -14.28
CA GLU A 222 -17.62 9.34 -14.13
C GLU A 222 -16.83 9.07 -12.84
N ASP A 223 -15.88 9.95 -12.51
CA ASP A 223 -15.05 9.85 -11.30
C ASP A 223 -15.88 9.93 -10.00
N TYR A 224 -17.06 10.56 -10.05
CA TYR A 224 -17.97 10.71 -8.91
C TYR A 224 -18.90 9.49 -8.77
N GLU A 225 -19.40 8.95 -9.89
CA GLU A 225 -20.18 7.71 -9.91
C GLU A 225 -19.34 6.51 -9.45
N GLU A 226 -18.10 6.35 -9.95
CA GLU A 226 -17.18 5.28 -9.49
C GLU A 226 -16.84 5.43 -8.00
N PHE A 227 -16.72 6.67 -7.53
CA PHE A 227 -16.56 6.97 -6.11
C PHE A 227 -17.79 6.62 -5.27
N GLU A 228 -19.01 6.90 -5.76
CA GLU A 228 -20.25 6.49 -5.10
C GLU A 228 -20.42 4.97 -5.11
N GLU A 229 -20.09 4.28 -6.19
CA GLU A 229 -20.11 2.82 -6.28
C GLU A 229 -19.11 2.17 -5.30
N MET A 230 -17.88 2.69 -5.18
CA MET A 230 -16.94 2.26 -4.13
C MET A 230 -17.50 2.51 -2.72
N LEU A 231 -18.18 3.64 -2.52
CA LEU A 231 -18.85 3.96 -1.27
C LEU A 231 -20.02 3.01 -1.00
N GLU A 232 -20.72 2.55 -2.02
CA GLU A 232 -21.86 1.61 -1.95
C GLU A 232 -21.41 0.16 -1.74
N GLN A 233 -20.35 -0.31 -2.40
CA GLN A 233 -19.74 -1.61 -2.09
C GLN A 233 -19.22 -1.67 -0.65
N ALA A 234 -18.67 -0.56 -0.14
CA ALA A 234 -18.30 -0.45 1.27
C ALA A 234 -19.52 -0.35 2.20
N LYS A 235 -20.67 0.14 1.70
CA LYS A 235 -21.94 0.16 2.44
C LYS A 235 -22.53 -1.23 2.53
N ASP A 236 -22.52 -2.08 1.50
CA ASP A 236 -23.28 -3.34 1.42
C ASP A 236 -22.98 -4.38 2.54
N ALA A 237 -21.91 -4.19 3.33
CA ALA A 237 -21.59 -4.95 4.55
C ALA A 237 -22.34 -4.46 5.83
N GLN A 238 -23.57 -3.97 5.71
CA GLN A 238 -23.93 -2.64 6.25
C GLN A 238 -24.24 -2.41 7.74
N ASP A 239 -24.70 -3.38 8.53
CA ASP A 239 -25.47 -2.95 9.73
C ASP A 239 -24.61 -2.42 10.90
N PHE A 240 -23.39 -2.94 11.08
CA PHE A 240 -22.47 -2.46 12.12
C PHE A 240 -21.56 -1.31 11.63
N VAL A 241 -21.27 -1.30 10.32
CA VAL A 241 -20.35 -0.36 9.68
C VAL A 241 -20.95 1.04 9.58
N THR A 242 -22.28 1.18 9.50
CA THR A 242 -22.92 2.50 9.43
C THR A 242 -22.79 3.31 10.73
N ARG A 243 -22.90 2.66 11.90
CA ARG A 243 -22.58 3.30 13.20
C ARG A 243 -21.09 3.60 13.32
N ALA A 244 -20.24 2.71 12.83
CA ALA A 244 -18.80 2.94 12.81
C ALA A 244 -18.41 4.08 11.86
N LYS A 245 -19.09 4.26 10.72
CA LYS A 245 -18.89 5.35 9.75
C LYS A 245 -19.19 6.72 10.37
N LEU A 246 -20.35 6.84 11.04
CA LEU A 246 -20.69 8.03 11.82
C LEU A 246 -19.68 8.29 12.95
N GLY A 247 -19.22 7.24 13.63
CA GLY A 247 -18.19 7.32 14.66
C GLY A 247 -16.82 7.75 14.14
N VAL A 248 -16.36 7.17 13.03
CA VAL A 248 -15.09 7.50 12.35
C VAL A 248 -15.15 8.92 11.81
N GLN A 249 -16.26 9.31 11.18
CA GLN A 249 -16.46 10.68 10.71
C GLN A 249 -16.40 11.68 11.88
N HIS A 250 -17.12 11.41 12.98
CA HIS A 250 -17.09 12.28 14.16
C HIS A 250 -15.71 12.31 14.82
N MET A 251 -14.99 11.18 14.86
CA MET A 251 -13.66 11.07 15.46
C MET A 251 -12.58 11.74 14.60
N VAL A 252 -12.61 11.59 13.28
CA VAL A 252 -11.67 12.26 12.37
C VAL A 252 -11.93 13.77 12.36
N GLN A 253 -13.19 14.21 12.39
CA GLN A 253 -13.52 15.64 12.46
C GLN A 253 -13.18 16.28 13.82
N LYS A 254 -13.35 15.54 14.93
CA LYS A 254 -13.18 16.09 16.28
C LYS A 254 -11.75 15.94 16.83
N VAL A 255 -11.06 14.87 16.46
CA VAL A 255 -9.74 14.49 17.02
C VAL A 255 -8.62 14.63 15.98
N GLY A 256 -8.94 14.75 14.69
CA GLY A 256 -7.95 14.95 13.63
C GLY A 256 -6.94 13.81 13.56
N PHE A 257 -5.66 14.14 13.77
CA PHE A 257 -4.54 13.19 13.67
C PHE A 257 -4.72 11.91 14.50
N PHE A 258 -5.11 12.01 15.77
CA PHE A 258 -5.27 10.83 16.63
C PHE A 258 -6.48 9.98 16.26
N GLY A 259 -7.52 10.59 15.68
CA GLY A 259 -8.65 9.84 15.13
C GLY A 259 -8.23 8.99 13.94
N ILE A 260 -7.46 9.59 13.02
CA ILE A 260 -6.90 8.86 11.86
C ILE A 260 -5.97 7.75 12.33
N LEU A 261 -5.14 8.01 13.34
CA LEU A 261 -4.23 7.02 13.92
C LEU A 261 -4.97 5.81 14.50
N ALA A 262 -6.06 6.06 15.25
CA ALA A 262 -6.89 5.01 15.80
C ALA A 262 -7.53 4.16 14.69
N CYS A 263 -8.09 4.80 13.65
CA CYS A 263 -8.64 4.10 12.48
C CYS A 263 -7.59 3.27 11.75
N ALA A 264 -6.37 3.78 11.59
CA ALA A 264 -5.26 3.06 10.95
C ALA A 264 -4.70 1.89 11.77
N SER A 265 -4.93 1.89 13.07
CA SER A 265 -4.47 0.83 13.97
C SER A 265 -5.42 -0.39 14.02
N ILE A 266 -6.63 -0.26 13.47
CA ILE A 266 -7.68 -1.29 13.50
C ILE A 266 -7.73 -2.04 12.14
N PRO A 267 -8.11 -3.34 12.08
CA PRO A 267 -8.16 -4.14 10.86
C PRO A 267 -8.88 -3.50 9.64
N ASN A 268 -8.47 -3.99 8.46
CA ASN A 268 -8.55 -3.36 7.14
C ASN A 268 -9.87 -2.65 6.74
N PRO A 269 -11.09 -3.16 7.03
CA PRO A 269 -12.32 -2.52 6.50
C PRO A 269 -12.58 -1.10 7.02
N LEU A 270 -12.15 -0.78 8.25
CA LEU A 270 -12.35 0.55 8.85
C LEU A 270 -11.35 1.58 8.31
N PHE A 271 -10.25 1.13 7.72
CA PHE A 271 -9.18 1.98 7.26
C PHE A 271 -9.45 2.52 5.85
N ASP A 272 -9.94 1.68 4.93
CA ASP A 272 -10.27 2.12 3.56
C ASP A 272 -11.33 3.23 3.60
N LEU A 273 -12.29 3.10 4.52
CA LEU A 273 -13.27 4.12 4.83
C LEU A 273 -12.64 5.41 5.37
N ALA A 274 -11.62 5.31 6.22
CA ALA A 274 -10.90 6.47 6.73
C ALA A 274 -10.13 7.19 5.62
N GLY A 275 -9.51 6.47 4.68
CA GLY A 275 -8.84 7.04 3.51
C GLY A 275 -9.80 7.85 2.64
N ILE A 276 -10.93 7.26 2.27
CA ILE A 276 -12.01 7.92 1.51
C ILE A 276 -12.52 9.16 2.25
N THR A 277 -12.83 9.02 3.54
CA THR A 277 -13.35 10.12 4.37
C THR A 277 -12.35 11.27 4.48
N CYS A 278 -11.07 10.97 4.73
CA CYS A 278 -10.01 11.97 4.84
C CYS A 278 -9.76 12.70 3.52
N GLY A 279 -9.81 11.99 2.39
CA GLY A 279 -9.70 12.58 1.06
C GLY A 279 -10.87 13.51 0.76
N HIS A 280 -12.11 13.04 1.00
CA HIS A 280 -13.32 13.84 0.81
C HIS A 280 -13.37 15.11 1.67
N PHE A 281 -12.89 15.05 2.91
CA PHE A 281 -12.79 16.22 3.79
C PHE A 281 -11.51 17.06 3.59
N LEU A 282 -10.70 16.74 2.56
CA LEU A 282 -9.48 17.47 2.18
C LEU A 282 -8.43 17.56 3.29
N VAL A 283 -8.40 16.61 4.23
CA VAL A 283 -7.42 16.54 5.34
C VAL A 283 -6.00 16.61 4.76
N PRO A 284 -5.07 17.42 5.30
CA PRO A 284 -3.72 17.53 4.76
C PRO A 284 -3.01 16.17 4.63
N PHE A 285 -2.28 15.98 3.54
CA PHE A 285 -1.61 14.72 3.23
C PHE A 285 -0.73 14.23 4.38
N TRP A 286 0.10 15.09 4.96
CA TRP A 286 1.02 14.71 6.04
C TRP A 286 0.30 14.30 7.33
N THR A 287 -0.87 14.87 7.62
CA THR A 287 -1.70 14.49 8.77
C THR A 287 -2.28 13.10 8.57
N PHE A 288 -2.79 12.82 7.37
CA PHE A 288 -3.29 11.52 7.01
C PHE A 288 -2.15 10.50 6.97
N PHE A 289 -1.19 10.67 6.07
CA PHE A 289 -0.10 9.74 5.84
C PHE A 289 0.72 9.48 7.10
N GLY A 290 1.07 10.52 7.87
CA GLY A 290 1.80 10.35 9.12
C GLY A 290 1.04 9.51 10.14
N ALA A 291 -0.26 9.75 10.32
CA ALA A 291 -1.10 8.94 11.20
C ALA A 291 -1.24 7.50 10.70
N THR A 292 -1.40 7.30 9.39
CA THR A 292 -1.48 5.96 8.78
C THR A 292 -0.18 5.19 8.95
N LEU A 293 0.97 5.83 8.73
CA LEU A 293 2.29 5.23 8.84
C LEU A 293 2.57 4.78 10.28
N ILE A 294 2.28 5.63 11.28
CA ILE A 294 2.45 5.27 12.69
C ILE A 294 1.47 4.14 13.07
N GLY A 295 0.21 4.26 12.66
CA GLY A 295 -0.81 3.23 12.95
C GLY A 295 -0.43 1.86 12.39
N LYS A 296 0.17 1.82 11.19
CA LYS A 296 0.45 0.57 10.48
C LYS A 296 1.84 0.04 10.69
N ALA A 297 2.87 0.84 10.46
CA ALA A 297 4.26 0.42 10.60
C ALA A 297 4.67 0.24 12.07
N ILE A 298 4.01 0.95 13.00
CA ILE A 298 4.31 0.85 14.43
C ILE A 298 3.22 0.07 15.13
N ILE A 299 2.02 0.61 15.32
CA ILE A 299 1.04 0.02 16.25
C ILE A 299 0.54 -1.36 15.77
N LYS A 300 -0.11 -1.41 14.61
CA LYS A 300 -0.68 -2.64 14.03
C LYS A 300 0.38 -3.71 13.83
N MET A 301 1.53 -3.33 13.27
CA MET A 301 2.63 -4.27 13.03
C MET A 301 3.19 -4.85 14.32
N HIS A 302 3.32 -4.05 15.39
CA HIS A 302 3.81 -4.56 16.68
C HIS A 302 2.83 -5.54 17.31
N ILE A 303 1.53 -5.31 17.19
CA ILE A 303 0.49 -6.25 17.62
C ILE A 303 0.57 -7.55 16.80
N GLN A 304 0.66 -7.45 15.46
CA GLN A 304 0.72 -8.61 14.57
C GLN A 304 1.96 -9.46 14.79
N LYS A 305 3.16 -8.85 14.88
CA LYS A 305 4.39 -9.63 15.15
C LYS A 305 4.40 -10.23 16.55
N LEU A 306 3.89 -9.51 17.56
CA LEU A 306 3.83 -10.05 18.92
C LEU A 306 2.93 -11.29 18.96
N PHE A 307 1.78 -11.24 18.29
CA PHE A 307 0.89 -12.39 18.17
C PHE A 307 1.60 -13.59 17.51
N VAL A 308 2.33 -13.39 16.42
CA VAL A 308 3.09 -14.46 15.75
C VAL A 308 4.18 -15.00 16.68
N ILE A 309 5.01 -14.15 17.29
CA ILE A 309 6.11 -14.58 18.16
C ILE A 309 5.59 -15.36 19.38
N ILE A 310 4.49 -14.90 19.99
CA ILE A 310 3.84 -15.61 21.11
C ILE A 310 3.33 -16.98 20.65
N THR A 311 2.67 -17.04 19.49
CA THR A 311 2.11 -18.30 18.95
C THR A 311 3.20 -19.34 18.68
N PHE A 312 4.39 -18.90 18.27
CA PHE A 312 5.55 -19.78 17.99
C PHE A 312 6.57 -19.83 19.15
N SER A 313 6.22 -19.33 20.34
CA SER A 313 7.08 -19.41 21.52
C SER A 313 7.03 -20.80 22.14
N LYS A 314 8.20 -21.39 22.44
CA LYS A 314 8.33 -22.75 23.02
C LYS A 314 7.34 -23.01 24.16
N HIS A 315 7.27 -22.10 25.13
CA HIS A 315 6.42 -22.24 26.32
C HIS A 315 4.92 -22.19 26.00
N ILE A 316 4.49 -21.34 25.07
CA ILE A 316 3.07 -21.19 24.69
C ILE A 316 2.66 -22.33 23.75
N VAL A 317 3.55 -22.80 22.86
CA VAL A 317 3.30 -23.96 22.01
C VAL A 317 3.08 -25.20 22.87
N GLU A 318 3.93 -25.46 23.86
CA GLU A 318 3.76 -26.59 24.79
C GLU A 318 2.48 -26.46 25.63
N GLN A 319 2.14 -25.24 26.08
CA GLN A 319 0.89 -24.96 26.78
C GLN A 319 -0.36 -25.07 25.87
N MET A 320 -0.30 -24.62 24.62
CA MET A 320 -1.39 -24.75 23.65
C MET A 320 -1.58 -26.20 23.23
N VAL A 321 -0.50 -26.97 23.02
CA VAL A 321 -0.56 -28.40 22.71
C VAL A 321 -1.19 -29.18 23.86
N SER A 322 -0.85 -28.85 25.11
CA SER A 322 -1.49 -29.47 26.29
C SER A 322 -2.93 -29.01 26.52
N LEU A 323 -3.26 -27.73 26.30
CA LEU A 323 -4.63 -27.21 26.36
C LEU A 323 -5.51 -27.78 25.23
N ILE A 324 -5.02 -27.87 24.00
CA ILE A 324 -5.70 -28.52 22.88
C ILE A 324 -5.91 -30.00 23.22
N GLY A 325 -4.91 -30.69 23.77
CA GLY A 325 -5.04 -32.07 24.25
C GLY A 325 -6.08 -32.25 25.37
N SER A 326 -6.37 -31.19 26.14
CA SER A 326 -7.38 -31.22 27.22
C SER A 326 -8.83 -30.99 26.74
N VAL A 327 -9.05 -30.63 25.47
CA VAL A 327 -10.40 -30.48 24.89
C VAL A 327 -10.98 -31.86 24.54
N PRO A 328 -12.07 -32.30 25.18
CA PRO A 328 -12.63 -33.62 24.91
C PRO A 328 -13.11 -33.74 23.45
N LYS A 329 -12.81 -34.89 22.82
CA LYS A 329 -13.13 -35.31 21.43
C LYS A 329 -12.38 -34.62 20.29
N VAL A 330 -12.13 -33.31 20.33
CA VAL A 330 -11.46 -32.57 19.23
C VAL A 330 -9.95 -32.44 19.44
N GLY A 331 -9.53 -32.39 20.71
CA GLY A 331 -8.14 -32.20 21.12
C GLY A 331 -7.12 -33.16 20.51
N PRO A 332 -7.23 -34.48 20.75
CA PRO A 332 -6.25 -35.45 20.25
C PRO A 332 -6.24 -35.57 18.71
N LEU A 333 -7.30 -35.11 18.03
CA LEU A 333 -7.41 -35.14 16.57
C LEU A 333 -6.72 -33.93 15.91
N LEU A 334 -6.68 -32.77 16.57
CA LEU A 334 -5.94 -31.58 16.13
C LEU A 334 -4.49 -31.55 16.67
N GLN A 335 -4.25 -32.14 17.83
CA GLN A 335 -2.92 -32.18 18.46
C GLN A 335 -1.90 -32.94 17.60
N LYS A 336 -2.28 -34.09 17.04
CA LYS A 336 -1.39 -34.91 16.20
C LYS A 336 -0.95 -34.21 14.90
N PRO A 337 -1.84 -33.67 14.04
CA PRO A 337 -1.41 -32.98 12.83
C PRO A 337 -0.65 -31.69 13.14
N PHE A 338 -1.01 -30.97 14.20
CA PHE A 338 -0.30 -29.76 14.61
C PHE A 338 1.11 -30.06 15.15
N SER A 339 1.25 -31.06 16.04
CA SER A 339 2.57 -31.52 16.53
C SER A 339 3.42 -32.06 15.39
N GLN A 340 2.85 -32.87 14.50
CA GLN A 340 3.56 -33.39 13.32
C GLN A 340 3.96 -32.29 12.33
N TYR A 341 3.13 -31.25 12.16
CA TYR A 341 3.50 -30.10 11.33
C TYR A 341 4.66 -29.32 11.96
N LEU A 342 4.60 -29.05 13.26
CA LEU A 342 5.68 -28.38 13.99
C LEU A 342 6.97 -29.23 13.99
N GLU A 343 6.86 -30.54 14.21
CA GLU A 343 7.97 -31.49 14.13
C GLU A 343 8.51 -31.64 12.71
N ALA A 344 7.66 -31.59 11.68
CA ALA A 344 8.11 -31.62 10.29
C ALA A 344 8.82 -30.33 9.89
N GLN A 345 8.38 -29.17 10.40
CA GLN A 345 9.10 -27.90 10.25
C GLN A 345 10.44 -27.94 10.98
N ARG A 346 10.47 -28.45 12.22
CA ARG A 346 11.68 -28.68 13.01
C ARG A 346 12.64 -29.67 12.34
N ASN A 347 12.14 -30.77 11.79
CA ASN A 347 12.96 -31.80 11.14
C ASN A 347 13.44 -31.36 9.76
N LYS A 348 12.66 -30.56 9.02
CA LYS A 348 13.14 -29.87 7.81
C LYS A 348 14.31 -28.94 8.12
N LEU A 349 14.33 -28.34 9.32
CA LEU A 349 15.43 -27.53 9.81
C LEU A 349 16.69 -28.37 10.15
N HIS A 350 16.53 -29.64 10.56
CA HIS A 350 17.64 -30.53 10.93
C HIS A 350 18.20 -31.43 9.80
N HIS A 351 17.41 -31.83 8.80
CA HIS A 351 17.83 -32.85 7.81
C HIS A 351 18.77 -32.39 6.69
N ALA A 352 19.04 -31.09 6.59
CA ALA A 352 20.00 -30.58 5.63
C ALA A 352 21.46 -30.63 6.14
N GLY A 353 21.66 -30.84 7.45
CA GLY A 353 22.99 -30.96 8.08
C GLY A 353 23.74 -32.30 7.87
N GLY A 354 23.31 -33.15 6.94
CA GLY A 354 23.84 -34.52 6.79
C GLY A 354 24.77 -34.78 5.60
N ARG A 355 24.87 -33.88 4.62
CA ARG A 355 25.80 -34.02 3.49
C ARG A 355 26.34 -32.67 3.09
N ALA A 356 27.60 -32.41 3.41
CA ALA A 356 28.36 -31.37 2.73
C ALA A 356 28.44 -31.67 1.22
N PRO A 357 28.14 -30.70 0.34
CA PRO A 357 28.71 -30.69 -1.00
C PRO A 357 29.61 -29.46 -1.17
N ALA A 358 30.78 -29.74 -1.75
CA ALA A 358 31.80 -28.84 -2.26
C ALA A 358 31.38 -27.38 -2.54
N VAL A 359 32.24 -26.48 -2.06
CA VAL A 359 32.44 -25.08 -2.47
C VAL A 359 31.90 -24.80 -3.88
N ARG A 360 30.78 -24.07 -3.96
CA ARG A 360 30.33 -23.42 -5.20
C ARG A 360 30.81 -21.96 -5.20
N PRO A 361 31.14 -21.38 -6.38
CA PRO A 361 31.70 -20.03 -6.49
C PRO A 361 30.66 -18.97 -6.09
N PRO A 362 31.10 -17.72 -5.80
CA PRO A 362 30.27 -16.68 -5.20
C PRO A 362 29.01 -16.37 -6.03
N PHE A 363 27.89 -16.27 -5.31
CA PHE A 363 26.57 -15.89 -5.81
C PHE A 363 26.60 -14.50 -6.45
N THR A 364 26.32 -14.44 -7.76
CA THR A 364 25.95 -13.21 -8.47
C THR A 364 24.45 -12.90 -8.24
N PRO A 365 24.08 -11.73 -7.69
CA PRO A 365 22.70 -11.43 -7.28
C PRO A 365 21.71 -11.17 -8.44
N VAL A 366 22.18 -11.13 -9.69
CA VAL A 366 21.37 -10.71 -10.85
C VAL A 366 20.36 -11.78 -11.32
N ARG A 367 20.56 -13.07 -11.01
CA ARG A 367 19.69 -14.15 -11.54
C ARG A 367 18.42 -14.42 -10.73
N ALA A 368 18.38 -14.12 -9.44
CA ALA A 368 17.19 -14.35 -8.62
C ALA A 368 16.09 -13.33 -8.91
N LEU A 369 16.45 -12.05 -9.10
CA LEU A 369 15.51 -11.00 -9.50
C LEU A 369 14.82 -11.31 -10.84
N HIS A 370 15.50 -12.04 -11.74
CA HIS A 370 14.95 -12.37 -13.06
C HIS A 370 14.02 -13.60 -13.04
N SER A 371 14.01 -14.43 -12.00
CA SER A 371 13.07 -15.57 -11.93
C SER A 371 11.77 -15.19 -11.19
N ASP A 372 11.86 -14.35 -10.15
CA ASP A 372 10.68 -13.93 -9.39
C ASP A 372 9.87 -12.83 -10.10
N LEU A 373 10.49 -12.04 -10.99
CA LEU A 373 9.77 -11.05 -11.81
C LEU A 373 8.97 -11.70 -12.96
N TYR A 374 9.37 -12.89 -13.44
CA TYR A 374 8.68 -13.59 -14.53
C TYR A 374 7.37 -14.24 -14.08
N PHE A 375 7.21 -14.52 -12.79
CA PHE A 375 5.94 -15.01 -12.24
C PHE A 375 4.88 -13.90 -12.10
N PHE A 376 5.28 -12.63 -12.20
CA PHE A 376 4.38 -11.46 -12.10
C PHE A 376 3.92 -10.91 -13.46
N LEU A 377 4.31 -11.54 -14.57
CA LEU A 377 4.01 -11.08 -15.94
C LEU A 377 3.17 -12.08 -16.77
N PHE A 378 2.51 -13.03 -16.12
CA PHE A 378 1.48 -13.88 -16.74
C PHE A 378 0.22 -13.99 -15.88
#